data_AF-A0A1F2PJJ8-F1
#
_entry.id   AF-A0A1F2PJJ8-F1
#
_cell.length_a   1.000
_cell.length_b   1.000
_cell.length_c   1.000
_cell.angle_alpha   90.00
_cell.angle_beta   90.00
_cell.angle_gamma   90.00
#
_symmetry.space_group_name_H-M   'P 1'
#
loop_
_entity.id
_entity.type
_entity.pdbx_description
1 polymer ?
#
loop_
_entity_poly.entity_id
_entity_poly.type
_entity_poly.pdbx_seq_one_letter_code
_entity_poly.pdbx_strand_id
1 'polypeptide(L)'
;MEYHEELYIPMGIKANRQLIEGMEVKEIFLMGVMVCITVILCTLYYVTFTNPFGTFFGGLAILLSSYLVLKKSEKDNQSFLDMLMHIVSYYRGRKHYAYIHLNDWE
;
A
#
# COMPACT_ATOMS: atom_id res chain seq x y z
N MET A 1 7.00 -40.55 -5.80
CA MET A 1 7.11 -39.42 -4.86
C MET A 1 7.24 -38.18 -5.71
N GLU A 2 6.17 -37.40 -5.78
CA GLU A 2 6.08 -36.19 -6.60
C GLU A 2 6.87 -35.09 -5.89
N TYR A 3 8.00 -34.68 -6.47
CA TYR A 3 8.79 -33.56 -5.94
C TYR A 3 8.06 -32.27 -6.33
N HIS A 4 7.26 -31.73 -5.40
CA HIS A 4 6.86 -30.33 -5.48
C HIS A 4 8.12 -29.49 -5.31
N GLU A 5 8.67 -28.97 -6.42
CA GLU A 5 9.61 -27.87 -6.38
C GLU A 5 8.87 -26.64 -5.83
N GLU A 6 8.78 -26.55 -4.50
CA GLU A 6 8.36 -25.33 -3.84
C GLU A 6 9.36 -24.24 -4.24
N LEU A 7 8.90 -23.31 -5.08
CA LEU A 7 9.68 -22.16 -5.50
C LEU A 7 10.11 -21.38 -4.26
N TYR A 8 11.34 -21.60 -3.81
CA TYR A 8 11.90 -20.86 -2.69
C TYR A 8 12.09 -19.40 -3.14
N ILE A 9 11.17 -18.54 -2.73
CA ILE A 9 11.36 -17.10 -2.80
C ILE A 9 12.23 -16.74 -1.60
N PRO A 10 13.47 -16.26 -1.80
CA PRO A 10 14.34 -15.92 -0.69
C PRO A 10 13.75 -14.78 0.13
N MET A 11 13.28 -15.12 1.33
CA MET A 11 12.80 -14.14 2.29
C MET A 11 14.00 -13.39 2.89
N GLY A 12 13.95 -12.07 2.88
CA GLY A 12 14.98 -11.22 3.46
C GLY A 12 16.05 -10.66 2.49
N ILE A 13 15.99 -11.00 1.20
CA ILE A 13 16.81 -10.28 0.20
C ILE A 13 16.13 -8.94 -0.10
N LYS A 14 16.70 -7.85 0.45
CA LYS A 14 16.29 -6.48 0.15
C LYS A 14 16.60 -6.18 -1.31
N ALA A 15 15.64 -6.38 -2.20
CA ALA A 15 15.82 -6.21 -3.65
C ALA A 15 16.16 -4.75 -4.04
N ASN A 16 15.73 -3.78 -3.22
CA ASN A 16 15.90 -2.35 -3.46
C ASN A 16 16.67 -1.67 -2.33
N ARG A 17 17.33 -0.55 -2.66
CA ARG A 17 18.06 0.28 -1.69
C ARG A 17 17.08 0.93 -0.71
N GLN A 18 17.09 0.45 0.53
CA GLN A 18 16.38 1.07 1.65
C GLN A 18 17.20 2.26 2.16
N LEU A 19 16.60 3.46 2.14
CA LEU A 19 17.20 4.66 2.75
C LEU A 19 16.86 4.75 4.24
N ILE A 20 15.67 4.27 4.60
CA ILE A 20 15.20 4.11 5.98
C ILE A 20 14.71 2.67 6.10
N GLU A 21 14.90 2.03 7.26
CA GLU A 21 14.42 0.66 7.47
C GLU A 21 12.91 0.56 7.21
N GLY A 22 12.52 -0.32 6.29
CA GLY A 22 11.14 -0.47 5.84
C GLY A 22 10.64 0.57 4.83
N MET A 23 11.49 1.47 4.31
CA MET A 23 11.15 2.41 3.23
C MET A 23 12.26 2.52 2.18
N GLU A 24 11.89 2.33 0.92
CA GLU A 24 12.75 2.54 -0.24
C GLU A 24 12.61 4.00 -0.71
N VAL A 25 13.40 4.36 -1.73
CA VAL A 25 13.40 5.72 -2.31
C VAL A 25 12.01 6.13 -2.81
N LYS A 26 11.25 5.17 -3.37
CA LYS A 26 9.91 5.39 -3.90
C LYS A 26 8.93 5.79 -2.80
N GLU A 27 8.94 5.11 -1.66
CA GLU A 27 8.03 5.40 -0.55
C GLU A 27 8.37 6.74 0.11
N ILE A 28 9.66 7.10 0.19
CA ILE A 28 10.10 8.41 0.68
C ILE A 28 9.63 9.54 -0.25
N PHE A 29 9.76 9.35 -1.56
CA PHE A 29 9.23 10.31 -2.53
C PHE A 29 7.72 10.48 -2.37
N LEU A 30 6.98 9.36 -2.23
CA LEU A 30 5.54 9.38 -2.06
C LEU A 30 5.12 10.03 -0.74
N MET A 31 5.88 9.82 0.33
CA MET A 31 5.71 10.50 1.61
C MET A 31 5.90 12.01 1.47
N GLY A 32 6.92 12.45 0.72
CA GLY A 32 7.12 13.87 0.41
C GLY A 32 5.92 14.49 -0.31
N VAL A 33 5.36 13.79 -1.30
CA VAL A 33 4.12 14.20 -1.99
C VAL A 33 2.95 14.29 -1.01
N MET A 34 2.80 13.31 -0.11
CA MET A 34 1.74 13.31 0.91
C MET A 34 1.87 14.47 1.89
N VAL A 35 3.08 14.87 2.28
CA VAL A 35 3.30 16.06 3.12
C VAL A 35 2.81 17.31 2.40
N CYS A 36 3.17 17.51 1.13
CA CYS A 36 2.72 18.66 0.34
C CYS A 36 1.19 18.73 0.27
N ILE A 37 0.53 17.61 0.00
CA ILE A 37 -0.95 17.52 -0.04
C ILE A 37 -1.55 17.83 1.34
N THR A 38 -0.96 17.28 2.40
CA THR A 38 -1.44 17.47 3.78
C THR A 38 -1.37 18.95 4.18
N VAL A 39 -0.29 19.64 3.83
CA VAL A 39 -0.15 21.09 4.10
C VAL A 39 -1.27 21.87 3.40
N ILE A 40 -1.53 21.60 2.12
CA ILE A 40 -2.61 22.27 1.37
C ILE A 40 -3.96 22.02 2.05
N LEU A 41 -4.26 20.77 2.42
CA LEU A 41 -5.52 20.41 3.09
C LEU A 41 -5.66 21.07 4.47
N CYS A 42 -4.59 21.09 5.27
CA CYS A 42 -4.58 21.77 6.56
C CYS A 42 -4.77 23.28 6.40
N THR A 43 -4.15 23.93 5.42
CA THR A 43 -4.36 25.35 5.14
C THR A 43 -5.81 25.64 4.77
N LEU A 44 -6.39 24.85 3.86
CA LEU A 44 -7.81 24.99 3.47
C LEU A 44 -8.75 24.79 4.66
N TYR A 45 -8.49 23.76 5.48
CA TYR A 45 -9.26 23.49 6.68
C TYR A 45 -9.19 24.65 7.69
N TYR A 46 -7.98 25.17 7.94
CA TYR A 46 -7.78 26.29 8.86
C TYR A 46 -8.50 27.55 8.41
N VAL A 47 -8.40 27.90 7.12
CA VAL A 47 -9.08 29.09 6.56
C VAL A 47 -10.60 28.96 6.66
N THR A 48 -11.15 27.74 6.53
CA THR A 48 -12.60 27.50 6.55
C THR A 48 -13.16 27.50 7.97
N PHE A 49 -12.49 26.85 8.92
CA PHE A 49 -13.02 26.61 10.26
C PHE A 49 -12.36 27.45 11.36
N THR A 50 -11.23 28.09 11.08
CA THR A 50 -10.44 28.89 12.03
C THR A 50 -10.12 28.15 13.34
N ASN A 51 -10.09 26.82 13.30
CA ASN A 51 -9.84 25.96 14.46
C ASN A 51 -8.37 25.47 14.45
N PRO A 52 -7.48 26.08 15.26
CA PRO A 52 -6.07 25.72 15.26
C PRO A 52 -5.83 24.30 15.80
N PHE A 53 -6.60 23.87 16.80
CA PHE A 53 -6.46 22.53 17.38
C PHE A 53 -6.86 21.44 16.37
N GLY A 54 -8.01 21.59 15.72
CA GLY A 54 -8.47 20.66 14.70
C GLY A 54 -7.49 20.55 13.53
N THR A 55 -6.94 21.68 13.10
CA THR A 55 -5.94 21.72 12.02
C THR A 55 -4.66 20.98 12.40
N PHE A 56 -4.14 21.25 13.61
CA PHE A 56 -2.90 20.64 14.09
C PHE A 56 -3.04 19.12 14.26
N PHE A 57 -4.06 18.68 15.01
CA PHE A 57 -4.29 17.25 15.24
C PHE A 57 -4.71 16.52 13.96
N GLY A 58 -5.47 17.16 13.08
CA GLY A 58 -5.83 16.61 11.77
C GLY A 58 -4.61 16.40 10.87
N GLY A 59 -3.73 17.39 10.78
CA GLY A 59 -2.49 17.27 10.02
C GLY A 59 -1.57 16.18 10.57
N LEU A 60 -1.42 16.12 11.90
CA LEU A 60 -0.62 15.10 12.57
C LEU A 60 -1.18 13.70 12.34
N ALA A 61 -2.51 13.54 12.40
CA ALA A 61 -3.18 12.28 12.08
C ALA A 61 -2.92 11.82 10.65
N ILE A 62 -3.06 12.71 9.65
CA ILE A 62 -2.81 12.39 8.24
C ILE A 62 -1.36 11.97 8.02
N LEU A 63 -0.40 12.68 8.62
CA LEU A 63 1.02 12.34 8.50
C LEU A 63 1.32 10.96 9.10
N LEU A 64 0.85 10.67 10.32
CA LEU A 64 1.02 9.37 10.96
C LEU A 64 0.35 8.25 10.16
N SER A 65 -0.86 8.45 9.66
CA SER A 65 -1.54 7.48 8.80
C SER A 65 -0.76 7.22 7.51
N SER A 66 -0.22 8.28 6.88
CA SER A 66 0.59 8.11 5.66
C SER A 66 1.86 7.31 5.92
N TYR A 67 2.54 7.52 7.05
CA TYR A 67 3.70 6.73 7.45
C TYR A 67 3.34 5.25 7.63
N LEU A 68 2.23 4.96 8.34
CA LEU A 68 1.78 3.59 8.57
C LEU A 68 1.37 2.87 7.28
N VAL A 69 0.77 3.58 6.33
CA VAL A 69 0.35 2.99 5.05
C VAL A 69 1.54 2.67 4.15
N LEU A 70 2.58 3.51 4.17
CA LEU A 70 3.75 3.38 3.31
C LEU A 70 4.86 2.50 3.89
N LYS A 71 4.94 2.36 5.21
CA LYS A 71 5.93 1.51 5.86
C LYS A 71 5.72 0.05 5.45
N LYS A 72 6.80 -0.60 4.99
CA LYS A 72 6.79 -2.04 4.71
C LYS A 72 6.92 -2.84 6.00
N SER A 73 6.13 -3.91 6.09
CA SER A 73 6.27 -4.91 7.16
C SER A 73 7.62 -5.61 7.05
N GLU A 74 8.29 -5.85 8.19
CA GLU A 74 9.56 -6.60 8.22
C GLU A 74 9.39 -8.06 7.79
N LYS A 75 8.21 -8.64 8.02
CA LYS A 75 7.94 -10.05 7.73
C LYS A 75 7.77 -10.32 6.23
N ASP A 76 7.00 -9.45 5.58
CA ASP A 76 6.50 -9.71 4.22
C ASP A 76 7.04 -8.71 3.19
N ASN A 77 7.84 -7.73 3.62
CA ASN A 77 8.37 -6.63 2.80
C ASN A 77 7.30 -5.93 1.95
N GLN A 78 6.07 -5.91 2.45
CA GLN A 78 4.90 -5.36 1.77
C GLN A 78 4.30 -4.22 2.60
N SER A 79 3.93 -3.13 1.93
CA SER A 79 3.20 -2.02 2.54
C SER A 79 1.68 -2.23 2.43
N PHE A 80 0.90 -1.49 3.23
CA PHE A 80 -0.56 -1.51 3.11
C PHE A 80 -1.02 -1.00 1.74
N LEU A 81 -0.31 -0.01 1.19
CA LEU A 81 -0.57 0.50 -0.16
C LEU A 81 -0.39 -0.58 -1.23
N ASP A 82 0.66 -1.41 -1.11
CA ASP A 82 0.91 -2.51 -2.05
C ASP A 82 -0.22 -3.55 -2.00
N MET A 83 -0.71 -3.86 -0.80
CA MET A 83 -1.85 -4.75 -0.61
C MET A 83 -3.11 -4.23 -1.32
N LEU A 84 -3.42 -2.94 -1.17
CA LEU A 84 -4.55 -2.32 -1.85
C LEU A 84 -4.40 -2.36 -3.38
N MET A 85 -3.20 -2.08 -3.89
CA MET A 85 -2.93 -2.17 -5.33
C MET A 85 -3.12 -3.60 -5.86
N HIS A 86 -2.70 -4.62 -5.11
CA HIS A 86 -2.94 -6.02 -5.47
C HIS A 86 -4.41 -6.37 -5.48
N ILE A 87 -5.20 -5.91 -4.50
CA ILE A 87 -6.66 -6.13 -4.46
C ILE A 87 -7.33 -5.50 -5.68
N VAL A 88 -6.97 -4.26 -6.02
CA VAL A 88 -7.53 -3.56 -7.19
C VAL A 88 -7.14 -4.26 -8.49
N SER A 89 -5.89 -4.68 -8.62
CA SER A 89 -5.39 -5.42 -9.79
C SER A 89 -6.13 -6.75 -9.95
N TYR A 90 -6.27 -7.51 -8.86
CA TYR A 90 -7.03 -8.76 -8.84
C TYR A 90 -8.49 -8.54 -9.27
N TYR A 91 -9.17 -7.54 -8.69
CA TYR A 91 -10.54 -7.22 -9.04
C TYR A 91 -10.72 -6.93 -10.53
N ARG A 92 -9.79 -6.17 -11.13
CA ARG A 92 -9.79 -5.85 -12.58
C ARG A 92 -9.45 -7.06 -13.45
N GLY A 93 -8.62 -7.98 -12.95
CA GLY A 93 -8.15 -9.15 -13.69
C GLY A 93 -9.08 -10.37 -13.66
N ARG A 94 -10.16 -10.34 -12.87
CA ARG A 94 -11.10 -11.46 -12.79
C ARG A 94 -11.84 -11.66 -14.11
N LYS A 95 -11.43 -12.69 -14.87
CA LYS A 95 -12.22 -13.22 -15.98
C LYS A 95 -13.39 -14.01 -15.41
N HIS A 96 -14.61 -13.63 -15.76
CA HIS A 96 -15.79 -14.46 -15.49
C HIS A 96 -15.80 -15.63 -16.46
N TYR A 97 -15.49 -16.82 -15.97
CA TYR A 97 -15.71 -18.05 -16.71
C TYR A 97 -17.11 -18.54 -16.38
N ALA A 98 -18.00 -18.57 -17.38
CA ALA A 98 -19.29 -19.22 -17.24
C ALA A 98 -19.01 -20.73 -17.08
N TYR A 99 -19.57 -21.33 -16.02
CA TYR A 99 -19.52 -22.78 -15.87
C TYR A 99 -20.38 -23.41 -16.97
N ILE A 100 -19.71 -23.97 -17.97
CA ILE A 100 -20.36 -24.82 -18.97
C ILE A 100 -20.35 -26.23 -18.39
N HIS A 101 -21.54 -26.77 -18.11
CA HIS A 101 -21.69 -28.18 -17.81
C HIS A 101 -21.36 -28.95 -19.09
N LEU A 102 -20.13 -29.46 -19.22
CA LEU A 102 -19.86 -30.53 -20.17
C LEU A 102 -20.41 -31.83 -19.57
N ASN A 103 -21.17 -32.56 -20.37
CA ASN A 103 -21.60 -33.90 -20.02
C ASN A 103 -20.43 -34.84 -20.28
N ASP A 104 -19.73 -35.27 -19.23
CA ASP A 104 -18.55 -36.16 -19.34
C ASP A 104 -18.92 -37.61 -19.72
N TRP A 105 -20.19 -37.89 -20.06
CA TRP A 105 -20.76 -39.23 -20.18
C TRP A 105 -21.44 -39.55 -21.53
N GLU A 106 -21.13 -38.81 -22.60
CA GLU A 106 -21.48 -39.25 -23.98
C GLU A 106 -20.36 -40.08 -24.63
#